data_AF-A0A959CG67-F1
#
_entry.id   AF-A0A959CG67-F1
#
_cell.length_a   1.000
_cell.length_b   1.000
_cell.length_c   1.000
_cell.angle_alpha   90.00
_cell.angle_beta   90.00
_cell.angle_gamma   90.00
#
_symmetry.space_group_name_H-M   'P 1'
#
loop_
_entity.id
_entity.type
_entity.pdbx_description
1 polymer ?
#
loop_
_entity_poly.entity_id
_entity_poly.type
_entity_poly.pdbx_seq_one_letter_code
_entity_poly.pdbx_strand_id
1 'polypeptide(L)' 'RARDAESGEMRWIDTSSRRLRERYAAWHQDHLAYFRTTFKKVGADAVNIRTNESYVNALLKFFQQRGR' A
#
# COMPACT_ATOMS: atom_id res chain seq x y z
N ARG A 1 20.00 3.00 -7.15
CA ARG A 1 19.74 4.09 -6.18
C ARG A 1 18.25 4.34 -6.12
N ALA A 2 17.63 4.15 -4.97
CA ALA A 2 16.24 4.55 -4.75
C ALA A 2 16.27 5.78 -3.83
N ARG A 3 15.55 6.82 -4.21
CA ARG A 3 15.32 7.98 -3.35
C ARG A 3 14.10 7.66 -2.51
N ASP A 4 14.26 7.70 -1.19
CA ASP A 4 13.14 7.59 -0.29
C ASP A 4 12.27 8.87 -0.42
N ALA A 5 11.00 8.71 -0.75
CA ALA A 5 10.11 9.84 -1.04
C ALA A 5 9.61 10.56 0.22
N GLU A 6 9.69 9.91 1.38
CA GLU A 6 9.23 10.46 2.67
C GLU A 6 10.36 11.16 3.44
N SER A 7 11.58 10.63 3.38
CA SER A 7 12.75 11.17 4.10
C SER A 7 13.76 11.89 3.21
N GLY A 8 13.68 11.74 1.88
CA GLY A 8 14.60 12.37 0.92
C GLY A 8 15.99 11.71 0.85
N GLU A 9 16.26 10.71 1.69
CA GLU A 9 17.54 9.99 1.76
C GLU A 9 17.77 9.09 0.54
N MET A 10 19.02 9.01 0.11
CA MET A 10 19.45 8.15 -0.99
C MET A 10 19.95 6.82 -0.45
N ARG A 11 19.16 5.76 -0.58
CA ARG A 11 19.55 4.42 -0.15
C ARG A 11 19.89 3.53 -1.34
N TRP A 12 20.93 2.72 -1.17
CA TRP A 12 21.26 1.64 -2.10
C TRP A 12 20.38 0.44 -1.79
N ILE A 13 19.39 0.20 -2.64
CA ILE A 13 18.53 -0.98 -2.57
C ILE A 13 19.01 -1.93 -3.67
N ASP A 14 19.57 -3.06 -3.27
CA ASP A 14 19.94 -4.14 -4.18
C ASP A 14 18.72 -5.05 -4.43
N THR A 15 17.94 -4.71 -5.45
CA THR A 15 16.74 -5.46 -5.85
C THR A 15 17.04 -6.82 -6.51
N SER A 16 18.31 -7.11 -6.81
CA SER A 16 18.73 -8.37 -7.42
C SER A 16 18.75 -9.53 -6.40
N SER A 17 18.94 -9.21 -5.12
CA SER A 17 18.96 -10.20 -4.04
C SER A 17 17.59 -10.82 -3.76
N ARG A 18 17.49 -12.13 -3.96
CA ARG A 18 16.28 -12.92 -3.65
C ARG A 18 15.88 -12.81 -2.17
N ARG A 19 16.86 -12.90 -1.27
CA ARG A 19 16.64 -12.80 0.18
C ARG A 19 16.05 -11.44 0.58
N LEU A 20 16.49 -10.35 -0.07
CA LEU A 20 15.94 -9.02 0.18
C LEU A 20 14.48 -8.93 -0.29
N ARG A 21 14.16 -9.47 -1.46
CA ARG A 21 12.78 -9.50 -2.00
C ARG A 21 11.84 -10.31 -1.11
N GLU A 22 12.25 -11.49 -0.66
CA GLU A 22 11.45 -12.34 0.23
C GLU A 22 11.19 -11.65 1.57
N ARG A 23 12.23 -11.05 2.18
CA ARG A 23 12.08 -10.28 3.43
C ARG A 23 11.14 -9.10 3.27
N TYR A 24 11.26 -8.34 2.18
CA TYR A 24 10.39 -7.21 1.90
C TYR A 24 8.93 -7.65 1.67
N ALA A 25 8.72 -8.75 0.95
CA ALA A 25 7.39 -9.30 0.73
C ALA A 25 6.72 -9.73 2.04
N ALA A 26 7.45 -10.41 2.94
CA ALA A 26 6.95 -10.77 4.26
C ALA A 26 6.59 -9.53 5.09
N TRP A 27 7.51 -8.56 5.18
CA TRP A 27 7.26 -7.29 5.87
C TRP A 27 6.03 -6.56 5.33
N HIS A 28 5.86 -6.50 4.02
CA HIS A 28 4.71 -5.85 3.39
C HIS A 28 3.39 -6.57 3.69
N GLN A 29 3.39 -7.91 3.73
CA GLN A 29 2.21 -8.69 4.12
C GLN A 29 1.81 -8.43 5.58
N ASP A 30 2.77 -8.40 6.50
CA ASP A 30 2.53 -8.09 7.91
C ASP A 30 1.98 -6.68 8.08
N HIS A 31 2.55 -5.71 7.35
CA HIS A 31 2.10 -4.32 7.37
C HIS A 31 0.67 -4.18 6.84
N LEU A 32 0.33 -4.90 5.77
CA LEU A 32 -1.04 -4.94 5.24
C LEU A 32 -2.03 -5.57 6.23
N ALA A 33 -1.63 -6.64 6.93
CA ALA A 33 -2.47 -7.27 7.94
C ALA A 33 -2.73 -6.30 9.11
N TYR A 34 -1.69 -5.62 9.59
CA TYR A 34 -1.81 -4.57 10.60
C TYR A 34 -2.74 -3.43 10.16
N PHE A 35 -2.55 -2.92 8.93
CA PHE A 35 -3.39 -1.88 8.36
C PHE A 35 -4.87 -2.32 8.32
N ARG A 36 -5.16 -3.50 7.77
CA ARG A 36 -6.54 -4.01 7.63
C ARG A 36 -7.21 -4.22 8.98
N THR A 37 -6.50 -4.78 9.96
CA THR A 37 -7.06 -5.01 11.30
C THR A 37 -7.33 -3.70 12.03
N THR A 38 -6.42 -2.73 11.92
CA THR A 38 -6.57 -1.42 12.57
C THR A 38 -7.71 -0.61 11.95
N PHE A 39 -7.77 -0.52 10.62
CA PHE A 39 -8.83 0.21 9.91
C PHE A 39 -10.22 -0.41 10.14
N LYS A 40 -10.30 -1.75 10.16
CA LYS A 40 -11.55 -2.45 10.51
C LYS A 40 -12.00 -2.17 11.95
N LYS A 41 -11.07 -2.08 12.91
CA LYS A 41 -11.40 -1.78 14.31
C LYS A 41 -11.96 -0.38 14.50
N VAL A 42 -11.46 0.60 13.76
CA VAL A 42 -11.91 2.00 13.86
C VAL A 42 -13.12 2.31 12.98
N GLY A 43 -13.65 1.32 12.23
CA GLY A 43 -14.77 1.51 11.32
C GLY A 43 -14.43 2.39 10.10
N ALA A 44 -13.15 2.55 9.78
CA ALA A 44 -12.71 3.32 8.62
C ALA A 44 -12.58 2.41 7.41
N ASP A 45 -13.28 2.74 6.32
CA ASP A 45 -13.07 2.02 5.06
C ASP A 45 -11.80 2.52 4.36
N ALA A 46 -11.17 1.60 3.64
CA ALA A 46 -9.97 1.86 2.86
C ALA A 46 -10.25 1.62 1.36
N VAL A 47 -9.68 2.47 0.52
CA VAL A 47 -9.68 2.33 -0.93
C VAL A 47 -8.28 1.96 -1.39
N ASN A 48 -8.16 0.84 -2.10
CA ASN A 48 -6.94 0.45 -2.76
C ASN A 48 -7.05 0.83 -4.24
N ILE A 49 -6.13 1.66 -4.72
CA ILE A 49 -6.07 2.09 -6.13
C ILE A 49 -4.72 1.67 -6.68
N ARG A 50 -4.73 0.90 -7.76
CA ARG A 50 -3.53 0.56 -8.51
C ARG A 50 -3.11 1.74 -9.39
N THR A 51 -1.81 1.92 -9.59
CA THR A 51 -1.30 3.02 -10.43
C THR A 51 -1.73 2.92 -11.90
N ASN A 52 -2.15 1.74 -12.35
CA ASN A 52 -2.61 1.50 -13.71
C ASN A 52 -4.13 1.67 -13.91
N GLU A 53 -4.90 1.98 -12.86
CA GLU A 53 -6.33 2.25 -12.98
C GLU A 53 -6.64 3.73 -12.74
N SER A 54 -7.72 4.21 -13.37
CA SER A 54 -8.19 5.57 -13.15
C SER A 54 -8.72 5.72 -11.73
N TYR A 55 -8.03 6.53 -10.92
CA TYR A 55 -8.42 6.82 -9.54
C TYR A 55 -9.84 7.40 -9.45
N VAL A 56 -10.30 8.13 -10.48
CA VAL A 56 -11.66 8.69 -10.56
C VAL A 56 -12.71 7.58 -10.52
N ASN A 57 -12.50 6.51 -11.28
CA ASN A 57 -13.43 5.38 -11.34
C ASN A 57 -13.43 4.58 -10.04
N ALA A 58 -12.28 4.43 -9.39
CA ALA A 58 -12.16 3.74 -8.11
C ALA A 58 -12.88 4.51 -6.99
N LEU A 59 -12.70 5.84 -6.94
CA LEU A 59 -13.38 6.70 -5.96
C LEU A 59 -14.89 6.75 -6.18
N LEU A 60 -15.36 6.83 -7.43
CA LEU A 60 -16.80 6.76 -7.76
C LEU A 60 -17.45 5.48 -7.21
N LYS A 61 -16.84 4.32 -7.46
CA LYS A 61 -17.33 3.02 -6.94
C LYS A 61 -17.37 2.99 -5.42
N PHE A 62 -16.36 3.55 -4.77
CA PHE A 62 -16.28 3.62 -3.31
C PHE A 62 -17.40 4.47 -2.70
N PHE A 63 -17.65 5.66 -3.25
CA PHE A 63 -18.74 6.52 -2.78
C PHE A 63 -20.12 5.89 -3.05
N GLN A 64 -20.30 5.19 -4.16
CA GLN A 64 -21.54 4.45 -4.45
C GLN A 64 -21.81 3.31 -3.45
N GLN A 65 -20.77 2.60 -2.98
CA GLN A 65 -20.93 1.56 -1.96
C GLN A 65 -21.32 2.11 -0.58
N ARG A 66 -20.92 3.35 -0.26
CA ARG A 66 -21.24 4.02 1.01
C ARG A 66 -22.57 4.77 1.01
N GLY A 67 -23.08 5.16 -0.16
CA GLY A 67 -24.35 5.90 -0.31
C GLY A 67 -25.60 5.01 -0.37
N ARG A 68 -25.45 3.70 -0.19
CA ARG A 68 -26.54 2.75 0.07
C ARG A 68 -26.65 2.49 1.56
#